data_AF-A0A7V8X2I6-F1
#
_entry.id   AF-A0A7V8X2I6-F1
#
_cell.length_a   1.000
_cell.length_b   1.000
_cell.length_c   1.000
_cell.angle_alpha   90.00
_cell.angle_beta   90.00
_cell.angle_gamma   90.00
#
_symmetry.space_group_name_H-M   'P 1'
#
loop_
_entity.id
_entity.type
_entity.pdbx_description
1 polymer ?
#
loop_
_entity_poly.entity_id
_entity_poly.type
_entity_poly.pdbx_seq_one_letter_code
_entity_poly.pdbx_strand_id
1 'polypeptide(L)'
;MTVLARGLRPRTIVARRDGGPVTVFGDLSRVKPPQQDRSRRAQYAALDAFESLLAERPLSSVTVQEVADRAGLSITSLYARFDGEQALVLALHERTVRSALELLDRIHRQFLAAVGQPIGPLKGEP
;
A
#
# COMPACT_ATOMS: atom_id res chain seq x y z
N MET A 1 -10.93 -31.39 20.78
CA MET A 1 -9.50 -31.73 20.74
C MET A 1 -8.75 -30.58 20.09
N THR A 2 -8.28 -29.66 20.93
CA THR A 2 -7.55 -28.43 20.62
C THR A 2 -6.16 -28.76 20.09
N VAL A 3 -5.80 -28.22 18.92
CA VAL A 3 -4.39 -28.15 18.49
C VAL A 3 -4.02 -26.67 18.38
N LEU A 4 -3.23 -26.24 19.36
CA LEU A 4 -2.63 -24.91 19.48
C LEU A 4 -1.67 -24.67 18.31
N ALA A 5 -1.97 -23.67 17.47
CA ALA A 5 -1.03 -23.12 16.50
C ALA A 5 0.11 -22.42 17.26
N ARG A 6 1.27 -23.09 17.30
CA ARG A 6 2.48 -22.66 17.98
C ARG A 6 3.03 -21.37 17.33
N GLY A 7 3.02 -20.30 18.12
CA GLY A 7 3.71 -19.01 18.00
C GLY A 7 4.49 -18.68 16.72
N LEU A 8 3.93 -17.78 15.91
CA LEU A 8 4.67 -16.90 15.01
C LEU A 8 5.64 -16.06 15.85
N ARG A 9 6.95 -16.17 15.61
CA ARG A 9 7.97 -15.30 16.19
C ARG A 9 8.20 -14.12 15.23
N PRO A 10 8.07 -12.85 15.68
CA PRO A 10 8.48 -11.71 14.87
C PRO A 10 9.99 -11.78 14.66
N ARG A 11 10.45 -11.69 13.40
CA ARG A 11 11.87 -11.46 13.09
C ARG A 11 12.06 -9.97 12.80
N THR A 12 12.78 -9.29 13.69
CA THR A 12 13.29 -7.93 13.48
C THR A 12 14.31 -7.97 12.35
N ILE A 13 14.10 -7.23 11.26
CA ILE A 13 15.01 -7.26 10.10
C ILE A 13 15.94 -6.05 10.03
N VAL A 14 15.68 -4.93 10.73
CA VAL A 14 16.61 -3.78 10.72
C VAL A 14 16.56 -2.99 12.02
N ALA A 15 17.74 -2.72 12.60
CA ALA A 15 17.92 -1.69 13.62
C ALA A 15 18.17 -0.34 12.95
N ARG A 16 17.29 0.64 13.19
CA ARG A 16 17.52 2.06 12.88
C ARG A 16 18.22 2.71 14.06
N ARG A 17 19.08 3.70 13.81
CA ARG A 17 19.91 4.41 14.80
C ARG A 17 19.13 5.30 15.79
N ASP A 18 17.79 5.40 15.70
CA ASP A 18 17.01 6.44 16.41
C ASP A 18 15.75 5.94 17.17
N GLY A 19 15.74 4.69 17.65
CA GLY A 19 15.01 4.35 18.90
C GLY A 19 13.48 4.21 18.91
N GLY A 20 12.84 3.70 17.86
CA GLY A 20 11.43 3.24 17.93
C GLY A 20 11.21 1.90 17.22
N PRO A 21 10.44 0.94 17.78
CA PRO A 21 10.22 -0.35 17.13
C PRO A 21 9.30 -0.18 15.91
N VAL A 22 9.80 -0.52 14.71
CA VAL A 22 8.96 -0.71 13.53
C VAL A 22 8.74 -2.20 13.35
N THR A 23 7.55 -2.67 13.72
CA THR A 23 7.13 -4.05 13.46
C THR A 23 6.60 -4.15 12.03
N VAL A 24 7.38 -4.76 11.14
CA VAL A 24 6.89 -5.11 9.79
C VAL A 24 6.18 -6.46 9.89
N PHE A 25 4.86 -6.44 9.76
CA PHE A 25 4.04 -7.65 9.75
C PHE A 25 3.96 -8.21 8.33
N GLY A 26 4.59 -9.36 8.12
CA GLY A 26 4.33 -10.21 6.96
C GLY A 26 3.20 -11.20 7.26
N ASP A 27 2.09 -11.07 6.53
CA ASP A 27 1.38 -12.18 5.85
C ASP A 27 0.24 -11.56 4.99
N LEU A 28 0.48 -11.37 3.69
CA LEU A 28 -0.53 -10.86 2.74
C LEU A 28 -1.25 -11.98 1.97
N SER A 29 -1.09 -13.25 2.37
CA SER A 29 -1.51 -14.42 1.58
C SER A 29 -3.01 -14.78 1.64
N ARG A 30 -3.89 -13.88 2.06
CA ARG A 30 -5.35 -14.14 2.08
C ARG A 30 -6.17 -13.02 1.47
N VAL A 31 -6.16 -12.93 0.13
CA VAL A 31 -7.15 -12.13 -0.60
C VAL A 31 -8.25 -13.06 -1.14
N LYS A 32 -9.37 -13.15 -0.41
CA LYS A 32 -10.66 -13.55 -1.00
C LYS A 32 -11.19 -12.36 -1.79
N PRO A 33 -11.62 -12.48 -3.07
CA PRO A 33 -12.13 -11.33 -3.80
C PRO A 33 -13.62 -11.14 -3.53
N PRO A 34 -14.09 -9.96 -3.07
CA PRO A 34 -15.52 -9.66 -3.04
C PRO A 34 -15.86 -8.49 -3.96
N GLN A 35 -16.63 -8.82 -5.01
CA GLN A 35 -17.98 -8.31 -5.27
C GLN A 35 -18.18 -6.78 -5.19
N GLN A 36 -17.51 -5.91 -5.99
CA GLN A 36 -17.98 -4.55 -6.36
C GLN A 36 -17.10 -3.89 -7.46
N ASP A 37 -16.98 -4.47 -8.66
CA ASP A 37 -16.08 -3.95 -9.71
C ASP A 37 -16.34 -2.48 -10.07
N ARG A 38 -17.61 -2.06 -10.11
CA ARG A 38 -17.98 -0.67 -10.46
C ARG A 38 -17.61 0.35 -9.37
N SER A 39 -17.78 0.00 -8.09
CA SER A 39 -17.44 0.88 -6.97
C SER A 39 -15.92 1.07 -6.88
N ARG A 40 -15.17 -0.02 -7.05
CA ARG A 40 -13.70 -0.03 -7.10
C ARG A 40 -13.16 0.82 -8.25
N ARG A 41 -13.74 0.71 -9.45
CA ARG A 41 -13.33 1.55 -10.60
C ARG A 41 -13.45 3.04 -10.33
N ALA A 42 -14.57 3.48 -9.74
CA ALA A 42 -14.74 4.89 -9.37
C ALA A 42 -13.75 5.34 -8.30
N GLN A 43 -13.47 4.48 -7.31
CA GLN A 43 -12.44 4.76 -6.31
C GLN A 43 -11.05 4.90 -6.93
N TYR A 44 -10.66 4.01 -7.85
CA TYR A 44 -9.40 4.12 -8.58
C TYR A 44 -9.32 5.38 -9.43
N ALA A 45 -10.39 5.70 -10.17
CA ALA A 45 -10.45 6.93 -10.97
C ALA A 45 -10.25 8.20 -10.13
N ALA A 46 -10.85 8.25 -8.93
CA ALA A 46 -10.62 9.36 -7.99
C ALA A 46 -9.16 9.45 -7.53
N LEU A 47 -8.53 8.32 -7.20
CA LEU A 47 -7.13 8.30 -6.79
C LEU A 47 -6.17 8.64 -7.93
N ASP A 48 -6.45 8.18 -9.16
CA ASP A 48 -5.67 8.53 -10.36
C ASP A 48 -5.75 10.04 -10.66
N ALA A 49 -6.97 10.59 -10.59
CA ALA A 49 -7.19 12.02 -10.74
C ALA A 49 -6.44 12.84 -9.68
N PHE A 50 -6.47 12.38 -8.43
CA PHE A 50 -5.79 13.05 -7.33
C PHE A 50 -4.27 12.98 -7.46
N GLU A 51 -3.72 11.83 -7.83
CA GLU A 51 -2.30 11.66 -8.12
C GLU A 51 -1.83 12.58 -9.26
N SER A 52 -2.60 12.68 -10.34
CA SER A 52 -2.32 13.61 -11.45
C SER A 52 -2.31 15.07 -10.99
N LEU A 53 -3.30 15.47 -10.19
CA LEU A 53 -3.37 16.81 -9.61
C LEU A 53 -2.14 17.14 -8.76
N LEU A 54 -1.68 16.19 -7.95
CA LEU A 54 -0.50 16.36 -7.10
C LEU A 54 0.81 16.36 -7.87
N ALA A 55 0.86 15.77 -9.06
CA ALA A 55 1.99 15.88 -9.97
C ALA A 55 2.11 17.29 -10.61
N GLU A 56 0.98 18.01 -10.72
CA GLU A 56 0.92 19.34 -11.31
C GLU A 56 1.20 20.47 -10.29
N ARG A 57 0.77 20.29 -9.03
CA ARG A 57 0.77 21.37 -8.02
C ARG A 57 0.76 20.83 -6.58
N PRO A 58 1.16 21.64 -5.58
CA PRO A 58 1.18 21.19 -4.19
C PRO A 58 -0.22 20.87 -3.65
N LEU A 59 -0.28 19.93 -2.69
CA LEU A 59 -1.52 19.46 -2.06
C LEU A 59 -2.43 20.58 -1.57
N SER A 60 -1.87 21.64 -0.96
CA SER A 60 -2.64 22.78 -0.43
C SER A 60 -3.42 23.56 -1.49
N SER A 61 -3.17 23.32 -2.78
CA SER A 61 -3.86 23.95 -3.92
C SER A 61 -4.82 23.00 -4.64
N VAL A 62 -4.99 21.77 -4.14
CA VAL A 62 -5.87 20.76 -4.72
C VAL A 62 -7.14 20.66 -3.89
N THR A 63 -8.29 20.74 -4.53
CA THR A 63 -9.59 20.62 -3.85
C THR A 63 -10.28 19.28 -4.17
N VAL A 64 -11.13 18.85 -3.24
CA VAL A 64 -11.98 17.65 -3.41
C VAL A 64 -12.91 17.79 -4.64
N GLN A 65 -13.36 19.00 -4.96
CA GLN A 65 -14.16 19.28 -6.17
C GLN A 65 -13.38 19.02 -7.45
N GLU A 66 -12.14 19.51 -7.54
CA GLU A 66 -11.30 19.32 -8.73
C GLU A 66 -10.95 17.85 -8.94
N VAL A 67 -10.77 17.09 -7.87
CA VAL A 67 -10.60 15.63 -7.95
C VAL A 67 -11.84 14.97 -8.53
N ALA A 68 -13.03 15.34 -8.05
CA ALA A 68 -14.29 14.80 -8.56
C ALA A 68 -14.46 15.10 -10.06
N ASP A 69 -14.23 16.35 -10.47
CA ASP A 69 -14.34 16.80 -11.85
C ASP A 69 -13.36 16.05 -12.76
N ARG A 70 -12.09 15.96 -12.36
CA ARG A 70 -11.02 15.23 -13.07
C ARG A 70 -11.32 13.74 -13.21
N ALA A 71 -11.92 13.14 -12.17
CA ALA A 71 -12.28 11.73 -12.17
C ALA A 71 -13.59 11.42 -12.94
N GLY A 72 -14.30 12.44 -13.42
CA GLY A 72 -15.62 12.28 -14.04
C GLY A 72 -16.69 11.79 -13.05
N LEU A 73 -16.56 12.15 -11.77
CA LEU A 73 -17.46 11.78 -10.68
C LEU A 73 -18.23 13.02 -10.19
N SER A 74 -19.45 12.82 -9.68
CA SER A 74 -20.11 13.88 -8.92
C SER A 74 -19.44 14.03 -7.55
N ILE A 75 -19.46 15.26 -7.01
CA ILE A 75 -18.93 15.55 -5.68
C ILE A 75 -19.59 14.71 -4.58
N THR A 76 -20.92 14.46 -4.68
CA THR A 76 -21.66 13.56 -3.78
C THR A 76 -21.15 12.13 -3.86
N SER A 77 -20.83 11.64 -5.06
CA SER A 77 -20.26 10.30 -5.28
C SER A 77 -18.85 10.20 -4.67
N LEU A 78 -18.07 11.27 -4.73
CA LEU A 78 -16.75 11.32 -4.12
C LEU A 78 -16.84 11.30 -2.58
N TYR A 79 -17.69 12.13 -1.98
CA TYR A 79 -17.92 12.14 -0.53
C TYR A 79 -18.52 10.85 0.01
N ALA A 80 -19.34 10.14 -0.77
CA ALA A 80 -19.83 8.80 -0.39
C ALA A 80 -18.70 7.75 -0.28
N ARG A 81 -17.48 8.05 -0.77
CA ARG A 81 -16.31 7.16 -0.75
C ARG A 81 -15.21 7.65 0.18
N PHE A 82 -15.01 8.96 0.24
CA PHE A 82 -13.96 9.60 1.02
C PHE A 82 -14.59 10.62 1.94
N ASP A 83 -14.43 10.41 3.24
CA ASP A 83 -14.87 11.35 4.25
C ASP A 83 -13.88 12.53 4.35
N GLY A 84 -13.98 13.43 3.37
CA GLY A 84 -13.14 14.61 3.27
C GLY A 84 -11.77 14.40 2.62
N GLU A 85 -10.99 15.48 2.61
CA GLU A 85 -9.67 15.55 1.97
C GLU A 85 -8.66 14.61 2.64
N GLN A 86 -8.71 14.47 3.97
CA GLN A 86 -7.79 13.62 4.72
C GLN A 86 -7.96 12.14 4.35
N ALA A 87 -9.20 11.68 4.16
CA ALA A 87 -9.48 10.32 3.72
C ALA A 87 -8.93 10.05 2.31
N LEU A 88 -8.97 11.04 1.42
CA LEU A 88 -8.42 10.95 0.07
C LEU A 88 -6.88 10.86 0.10
N VAL A 89 -6.22 11.70 0.91
CA VAL A 89 -4.77 11.66 1.13
C VAL A 89 -4.33 10.32 1.70
N LEU A 90 -5.00 9.84 2.75
CA LEU A 90 -4.67 8.55 3.37
C LEU A 90 -4.86 7.39 2.39
N ALA A 91 -5.95 7.40 1.62
CA ALA A 91 -6.21 6.36 0.62
C ALA A 91 -5.18 6.35 -0.51
N LEU A 92 -4.73 7.52 -0.98
CA LEU A 92 -3.65 7.60 -1.95
C LEU A 92 -2.33 7.10 -1.34
N HIS A 93 -2.02 7.50 -0.11
CA HIS A 93 -0.82 7.04 0.60
C HIS A 93 -0.79 5.52 0.75
N GLU A 94 -1.88 4.90 1.21
CA GLU A 94 -2.01 3.45 1.34
C GLU A 94 -1.84 2.73 -0.01
N ARG A 95 -2.43 3.27 -1.08
CA ARG A 95 -2.25 2.74 -2.44
C ARG A 95 -0.79 2.80 -2.85
N THR A 96 -0.13 3.93 -2.69
CA THR A 96 1.27 4.12 -3.09
C THR A 96 2.20 3.19 -2.34
N VAL A 97 2.05 3.07 -1.01
CA VAL A 97 2.85 2.15 -0.20
C VAL A 97 2.63 0.71 -0.63
N ARG A 98 1.37 0.30 -0.86
CA ARG A 98 1.05 -1.05 -1.35
C ARG A 98 1.72 -1.33 -2.69
N SER A 99 1.59 -0.43 -3.66
CA SER A 99 2.20 -0.60 -4.99
C SER A 99 3.74 -0.67 -4.93
N ALA A 100 4.36 0.11 -4.05
CA ALA A 100 5.80 0.06 -3.82
C ALA A 100 6.24 -1.30 -3.23
N LEU A 101 5.53 -1.80 -2.22
CA LEU A 101 5.82 -3.11 -1.63
C LEU A 101 5.64 -4.24 -2.64
N GLU A 102 4.59 -4.20 -3.46
CA GLU A 102 4.37 -5.18 -4.53
C GLU A 102 5.48 -5.14 -5.58
N LEU A 103 5.98 -3.95 -5.94
CA LEU A 103 7.10 -3.80 -6.86
C LEU A 103 8.39 -4.39 -6.28
N LEU A 104 8.70 -4.08 -5.02
CA LEU A 104 9.88 -4.63 -4.34
C LEU A 104 9.82 -6.16 -4.26
N ASP A 105 8.66 -6.72 -3.95
CA ASP A 105 8.42 -8.17 -3.94
C ASP A 105 8.59 -8.80 -5.33
N ARG A 106 8.09 -8.14 -6.39
CA ARG A 106 8.34 -8.57 -7.79
C ARG A 106 9.82 -8.57 -8.12
N ILE A 107 10.54 -7.50 -7.81
CA ILE A 107 11.98 -7.38 -8.05
C ILE A 107 12.74 -8.46 -7.26
N HIS A 108 12.39 -8.66 -5.99
CA HIS A 108 13.00 -9.68 -5.14
C HIS A 108 12.82 -11.10 -5.72
N ARG A 109 11.60 -11.44 -6.17
CA ARG A 109 11.35 -12.72 -6.85
C ARG A 109 12.16 -12.89 -8.13
N GLN A 110 12.23 -11.85 -8.96
CA GLN A 110 13.01 -11.88 -10.20
C GLN A 110 14.50 -12.08 -9.91
N PHE A 111 15.03 -11.39 -8.91
CA PHE A 111 16.42 -11.54 -8.46
C PHE A 111 16.71 -12.97 -7.98
N LEU A 112 15.86 -13.53 -7.10
CA LEU A 112 16.05 -14.90 -6.62
C LEU A 112 15.96 -15.95 -7.74
N ALA A 113 15.08 -15.74 -8.72
CA ALA A 113 14.97 -16.61 -9.88
C ALA A 113 16.19 -16.50 -10.82
N ALA A 114 16.77 -15.31 -10.96
CA ALA A 114 17.92 -15.05 -11.82
C ALA A 114 19.25 -15.52 -11.20
N VAL A 115 19.40 -15.46 -9.88
CA VAL A 115 20.67 -15.74 -9.19
C VAL A 115 20.88 -17.22 -8.87
N GLY A 116 19.82 -18.04 -8.86
CA GLY A 116 19.92 -19.50 -8.69
C GLY A 116 20.60 -19.91 -7.37
N GLN A 117 19.80 -20.05 -6.30
CA GLN A 117 20.16 -20.38 -4.89
C GLN A 117 20.31 -19.15 -3.95
N PRO A 118 19.92 -19.30 -2.67
CA PRO A 118 19.62 -18.18 -1.78
C PRO A 118 20.87 -17.44 -1.35
N ILE A 119 20.70 -16.17 -0.98
CA ILE A 119 21.70 -15.43 -0.19
C ILE A 119 21.96 -16.30 1.05
N GLY A 120 23.10 -17.00 1.07
CA GLY A 120 23.53 -17.81 2.20
C GLY A 120 23.54 -16.96 3.48
N PRO A 121 23.49 -17.58 4.66
CA PRO A 121 23.38 -16.84 5.92
C PRO A 121 24.46 -15.76 5.97
N LEU A 122 24.07 -14.53 6.35
CA LEU A 122 24.99 -13.42 6.57
C LEU A 122 26.06 -13.91 7.55
N LYS A 123 27.27 -14.20 7.03
CA LYS A 123 28.42 -14.52 7.87
C LYS A 123 28.70 -13.30 8.76
N GLY A 124 28.39 -13.46 10.03
CA GLY A 124 28.52 -12.44 11.06
C GLY A 124 28.20 -12.99 12.45
N GLU A 125 28.71 -14.17 12.79
CA GLU A 125 29.12 -14.48 14.17
C GLU A 125 30.64 -14.33 14.21
N PRO A 126 31.14 -13.53 15.16
CA PRO A 126 31.82 -14.11 16.31
C PRO A 126 31.00 -14.03 17.61
#